data_AF-A0A1M7KX52-F1
#
_entry.id   AF-A0A1M7KX52-F1
#
_cell.length_a   1.000
_cell.length_b   1.000
_cell.length_c   1.000
_cell.angle_alpha   90.00
_cell.angle_beta   90.00
_cell.angle_gamma   90.00
#
_symmetry.space_group_name_H-M   'P 1'
#
loop_
_entity.id
_entity.type
_entity.pdbx_description
1 polymer ?
#
loop_
_entity_poly.entity_id
_entity_poly.type
_entity_poly.pdbx_seq_one_letter_code
_entity_poly.pdbx_strand_id
1 'polypeptide(L)'
;MKNYFSMWKNQNIIYMKPNVELIYYKVYENNRLVTSNSGSEGSYIALRQPNPSTTIVIEYYHDNALEREQYSLRNYYANRKRDFQAGDILVASDNVKSELTGYMGHTALVINESELIESPGSEPAIVKEPIQQFMDKHPVHAQFRSVNDDIGKNAARYATDYFEKYQYNLKEGLSKPSFSFNLSQSLDDPWDKIYCSKLIWICYHFGANYTFENDHLWFSPEDLYHQLIENKDFEMIYQHEDVKFLIDL
;
A
#
# COMPACT_ATOMS: atom_id res chain seq x y z
N MET A 1 2.07 -20.79 14.84
CA MET A 1 1.96 -21.87 13.84
C MET A 1 3.31 -22.58 13.78
N LYS A 2 3.32 -23.92 13.73
CA LYS A 2 4.56 -24.66 13.45
C LYS A 2 4.81 -24.55 11.95
N ASN A 3 5.98 -24.04 11.55
CA ASN A 3 6.37 -23.94 10.14
C ASN A 3 7.22 -25.17 9.80
N TYR A 4 6.65 -26.13 9.09
CA TYR A 4 7.33 -27.34 8.61
C TYR A 4 8.23 -27.06 7.42
N PHE A 5 8.10 -25.89 6.78
CA PHE A 5 8.99 -25.43 5.73
C PHE A 5 9.60 -24.06 6.07
N SER A 6 10.85 -23.89 5.68
CA SER A 6 11.50 -22.58 5.57
C SER A 6 11.51 -22.18 4.10
N MET A 7 11.06 -20.96 3.80
CA MET A 7 11.06 -20.40 2.45
C MET A 7 11.81 -19.08 2.40
N TRP A 8 12.60 -18.90 1.35
CA TRP A 8 13.25 -17.63 1.04
C TRP A 8 13.25 -17.42 -0.46
N LYS A 9 13.29 -16.15 -0.90
CA LYS A 9 13.20 -15.79 -2.31
C LYS A 9 14.45 -15.02 -2.73
N ASN A 10 14.99 -15.33 -3.90
CA ASN A 10 16.00 -14.53 -4.58
C ASN A 10 15.53 -14.28 -6.01
N GLN A 11 15.23 -13.02 -6.35
CA GLN A 11 14.69 -12.65 -7.66
C GLN A 11 13.45 -13.50 -8.02
N ASN A 12 13.49 -14.26 -9.12
CA ASN A 12 12.37 -15.11 -9.56
C ASN A 12 12.48 -16.56 -9.08
N ILE A 13 13.37 -16.84 -8.11
CA ILE A 13 13.59 -18.17 -7.56
C ILE A 13 13.17 -18.19 -6.10
N ILE A 14 12.31 -19.13 -5.75
CA ILE A 14 11.99 -19.46 -4.37
C ILE A 14 12.82 -20.67 -4.02
N TYR A 15 13.44 -20.61 -2.85
CA TYR A 15 14.05 -21.73 -2.20
C TYR A 15 13.17 -22.16 -1.04
N MET A 16 13.02 -23.46 -0.91
CA MET A 16 12.17 -24.07 0.09
C MET A 16 12.91 -25.24 0.71
N LYS A 17 12.89 -25.34 2.03
CA LYS A 17 13.54 -26.41 2.78
C LYS A 17 12.62 -26.96 3.87
N PRO A 18 12.39 -28.28 3.92
CA PRO A 18 11.75 -28.92 5.06
C PRO A 18 12.53 -28.68 6.36
N ASN A 19 11.83 -28.32 7.43
CA ASN A 19 12.37 -28.18 8.78
C ASN A 19 12.26 -29.49 9.58
N VAL A 20 11.63 -30.50 9.01
CA VAL A 20 11.38 -31.83 9.59
C VAL A 20 11.66 -32.91 8.54
N GLU A 21 11.77 -34.16 9.00
CA GLU A 21 11.90 -35.30 8.09
C GLU A 21 10.55 -35.57 7.41
N LEU A 22 10.46 -35.29 6.11
CA LEU A 22 9.27 -35.49 5.29
C LEU A 22 9.54 -36.52 4.19
N ILE A 23 8.55 -37.37 3.95
CA ILE A 23 8.63 -38.44 2.95
C ILE A 23 8.25 -37.91 1.57
N TYR A 24 7.24 -37.04 1.47
CA TYR A 24 6.75 -36.53 0.19
C TYR A 24 6.01 -35.21 0.34
N TYR A 25 6.23 -34.29 -0.60
CA TYR A 25 5.50 -33.03 -0.70
C TYR A 25 5.27 -32.61 -2.16
N LYS A 26 4.20 -31.84 -2.38
CA LYS A 26 3.86 -31.16 -3.63
C LYS A 26 3.83 -29.67 -3.39
N VAL A 27 4.31 -28.91 -4.36
CA VAL A 27 4.26 -27.45 -4.32
C VAL A 27 3.47 -26.92 -5.50
N TYR A 28 2.58 -25.99 -5.22
CA TYR A 28 1.72 -25.34 -6.19
C TYR A 28 1.96 -23.84 -6.19
N GLU A 29 2.08 -23.25 -7.38
CA GLU A 29 2.06 -21.80 -7.62
C GLU A 29 0.67 -21.44 -8.17
N ASN A 30 -0.11 -20.63 -7.47
CA ASN A 30 -1.47 -20.24 -7.87
C ASN A 30 -2.35 -21.45 -8.27
N ASN A 31 -2.36 -22.49 -7.42
CA ASN A 31 -3.05 -23.77 -7.63
C ASN A 31 -2.52 -24.64 -8.80
N ARG A 32 -1.41 -24.28 -9.42
CA ARG A 32 -0.74 -25.10 -10.44
C ARG A 32 0.46 -25.82 -9.83
N LEU A 33 0.50 -27.15 -9.95
CA LEU A 33 1.64 -27.94 -9.51
C LEU A 33 2.92 -27.49 -10.25
N VAL A 34 3.92 -27.06 -9.49
CA VAL A 34 5.23 -26.61 -10.03
C VAL A 34 6.32 -27.63 -9.77
N THR A 35 6.27 -28.33 -8.64
CA THR A 35 7.19 -29.41 -8.31
C THR A 35 6.57 -30.38 -7.32
N SER A 36 7.16 -31.56 -7.23
CA SER A 36 6.89 -32.55 -6.20
C SER A 36 8.18 -33.27 -5.89
N ASN A 37 8.46 -33.52 -4.63
CA ASN A 37 9.73 -34.09 -4.21
C ASN A 37 9.54 -34.97 -2.98
N SER A 38 10.57 -35.75 -2.66
CA SER A 38 10.64 -36.64 -1.51
C SER A 38 11.93 -36.41 -0.76
N GLY A 39 11.89 -36.41 0.57
CA GLY A 39 13.07 -36.20 1.41
C GLY A 39 13.28 -34.75 1.86
N SER A 40 14.43 -34.51 2.50
CA SER A 40 14.73 -33.30 3.28
C SER A 40 15.63 -32.26 2.57
N GLU A 41 16.09 -32.54 1.34
CA GLU A 41 17.09 -31.70 0.65
C GLU A 41 16.55 -30.34 0.16
N GLY A 42 15.23 -30.12 0.23
CA GLY A 42 14.59 -28.89 -0.25
C GLY A 42 14.34 -28.88 -1.76
N SER A 43 13.74 -27.80 -2.24
CA SER A 43 13.44 -27.58 -3.65
C SER A 43 13.60 -26.11 -4.02
N TYR A 44 13.86 -25.86 -5.30
CA TYR A 44 13.78 -24.52 -5.88
C TYR A 44 12.60 -24.44 -6.84
N ILE A 45 11.92 -23.29 -6.85
CA ILE A 45 10.76 -23.03 -7.69
C ILE A 45 11.05 -21.76 -8.48
N ALA A 46 11.13 -21.89 -9.81
CA ALA A 46 11.19 -20.74 -10.69
C ALA A 46 9.78 -20.20 -10.90
N LEU A 47 9.54 -18.96 -10.46
CA LEU A 47 8.28 -18.26 -10.65
C LEU A 47 8.06 -18.02 -12.14
N ARG A 48 6.95 -18.51 -12.67
CA ARG A 48 6.67 -18.41 -14.12
C ARG A 48 6.19 -17.02 -14.50
N GLN A 49 5.46 -16.35 -13.60
CA GLN A 49 4.99 -14.98 -13.75
C GLN A 49 4.91 -14.33 -12.36
N PRO A 50 5.83 -13.42 -11.98
CA PRO A 50 5.77 -12.75 -10.69
C PRO A 50 4.54 -11.83 -10.65
N ASN A 51 3.43 -12.31 -10.08
CA ASN A 51 2.27 -11.49 -9.78
C ASN A 51 2.34 -11.05 -8.30
N PRO A 52 2.06 -9.79 -7.93
CA PRO A 52 1.93 -9.36 -6.53
C PRO A 52 1.00 -10.24 -5.66
N SER A 53 0.11 -11.04 -6.26
CA SER A 53 -0.77 -12.00 -5.56
C SER A 53 -0.29 -13.47 -5.60
N THR A 54 0.96 -13.75 -5.97
CA THR A 54 1.45 -15.13 -6.12
C THR A 54 1.34 -15.89 -4.81
N THR A 55 0.60 -16.99 -4.81
CA THR A 55 0.44 -17.87 -3.65
C THR A 55 1.17 -19.18 -3.90
N ILE A 56 1.99 -19.59 -2.95
CA ILE A 56 2.63 -20.90 -2.89
C ILE A 56 1.89 -21.74 -1.89
N VAL A 57 1.51 -22.94 -2.30
CA VAL A 57 0.87 -23.92 -1.46
C VAL A 57 1.74 -25.16 -1.43
N ILE A 58 2.03 -25.66 -0.24
CA ILE A 58 2.76 -26.90 -0.03
C ILE A 58 1.79 -27.90 0.57
N GLU A 59 1.56 -29.02 -0.13
CA GLU A 59 0.84 -30.17 0.40
C GLU A 59 1.85 -31.26 0.76
N TYR A 60 1.79 -31.81 1.97
CA TYR A 60 2.77 -32.80 2.44
C TYR A 60 2.14 -33.83 3.37
N TYR A 61 2.80 -34.99 3.46
CA TYR A 61 2.42 -36.03 4.42
C TYR A 61 3.32 -35.98 5.65
N HIS A 62 2.70 -35.87 6.82
CA HIS A 62 3.36 -35.96 8.12
C HIS A 62 2.45 -36.75 9.07
N ASP A 63 3.01 -37.71 9.81
CA ASP A 63 2.24 -38.57 10.75
C ASP A 63 0.97 -39.22 10.17
N ASN A 64 1.04 -39.71 8.92
CA ASN A 64 -0.10 -40.27 8.16
C ASN A 64 -1.26 -39.30 7.88
N ALA A 65 -1.08 -38.00 8.09
CA ALA A 65 -2.02 -36.96 7.71
C ALA A 65 -1.52 -36.18 6.48
N LEU A 66 -2.45 -35.79 5.61
CA LEU A 66 -2.20 -34.82 4.55
C LEU A 66 -2.41 -33.43 5.14
N GLU A 67 -1.35 -32.64 5.17
CA GLU A 67 -1.37 -31.25 5.66
C GLU A 67 -1.05 -30.27 4.53
N ARG A 68 -1.35 -28.99 4.78
CA ARG A 68 -1.16 -27.90 3.83
C ARG A 68 -0.61 -26.66 4.52
N GLU A 69 0.47 -26.11 3.96
CA GLU A 69 0.96 -24.78 4.29
C GLU A 69 0.78 -23.83 3.10
N GLN A 70 0.48 -22.57 3.39
CA GLN A 70 0.29 -21.53 2.37
C GLN A 70 1.18 -20.33 2.65
N TYR A 71 1.87 -19.88 1.61
CA TYR A 71 2.77 -18.74 1.62
C TYR A 71 2.32 -17.76 0.54
N SER A 72 1.93 -16.55 0.94
CA SER A 72 1.67 -15.48 -0.02
C SER A 72 2.96 -14.75 -0.32
N LEU A 73 3.46 -14.91 -1.55
CA LEU A 73 4.57 -14.12 -2.08
C LEU A 73 3.99 -12.80 -2.58
N ARG A 74 3.71 -11.88 -1.65
CA ARG A 74 3.63 -10.49 -2.06
C ARG A 74 5.01 -10.11 -2.59
N ASN A 75 5.08 -9.67 -3.84
CA ASN A 75 6.34 -9.20 -4.40
C ASN A 75 6.71 -7.90 -3.70
N TYR A 76 7.40 -7.99 -2.56
CA TYR A 76 7.84 -6.86 -1.73
C TYR A 76 8.96 -6.02 -2.34
N TYR A 77 9.18 -6.10 -3.66
CA TYR A 77 10.25 -5.38 -4.32
C TYR A 77 9.69 -4.63 -5.52
N ALA A 78 9.67 -3.31 -5.36
CA ALA A 78 9.83 -2.33 -6.42
C ALA A 78 10.52 -2.96 -7.65
N ASN A 79 9.79 -3.10 -8.78
CA ASN A 79 10.38 -3.61 -10.02
C ASN A 79 11.45 -2.65 -10.62
N ARG A 80 11.75 -1.55 -9.93
CA ARG A 80 12.71 -0.52 -10.31
C ARG A 80 13.40 0.10 -9.10
N LYS A 81 14.52 0.79 -9.33
CA LYS A 81 15.14 1.67 -8.34
C LYS A 81 14.09 2.70 -7.89
N ARG A 82 13.88 2.82 -6.58
CA ARG A 82 12.94 3.79 -6.01
C ARG A 82 13.37 5.21 -6.38
N ASP A 83 12.46 5.93 -7.02
CA ASP A 83 12.51 7.36 -7.28
C ASP A 83 11.17 7.98 -6.83
N PHE A 84 11.07 9.31 -6.83
CA PHE A 84 9.85 10.03 -6.50
C PHE A 84 9.45 10.92 -7.65
N GLN A 85 8.18 10.87 -8.02
CA GLN A 85 7.64 11.69 -9.09
C GLN A 85 6.33 12.36 -8.65
N ALA A 86 6.03 13.49 -9.30
CA ALA A 86 4.81 14.23 -9.06
C ALA A 86 3.58 13.35 -9.29
N GLY A 87 2.73 13.25 -8.28
CA GLY A 87 1.56 12.37 -8.28
C GLY A 87 1.85 10.96 -7.81
N ASP A 88 3.01 10.67 -7.23
CA ASP A 88 3.13 9.46 -6.42
C ASP A 88 2.29 9.58 -5.16
N ILE A 89 1.64 8.49 -4.79
CA ILE A 89 0.86 8.39 -3.54
C ILE A 89 1.68 7.54 -2.57
N LEU A 90 1.98 8.11 -1.40
CA LEU A 90 2.55 7.36 -0.28
C LEU A 90 1.42 6.96 0.66
N VAL A 91 1.37 5.67 1.02
CA VAL A 91 0.36 5.11 1.91
C VAL A 91 1.05 4.31 3.02
N ALA A 92 0.95 4.79 4.25
CA ALA A 92 1.53 4.19 5.44
C ALA A 92 0.49 3.36 6.19
N SER A 93 0.92 2.19 6.67
CA SER A 93 0.14 1.36 7.59
C SER A 93 0.67 1.56 9.01
N ASP A 94 0.29 2.67 9.64
CA ASP A 94 0.66 3.02 11.01
C ASP A 94 -0.20 2.22 12.00
N ASN A 95 0.09 0.92 12.11
CA ASN A 95 -0.66 -0.06 12.90
C ASN A 95 -0.60 0.16 14.44
N VAL A 96 -0.60 1.40 14.91
CA VAL A 96 -0.40 1.79 16.30
C VAL A 96 -1.75 1.93 17.01
N LYS A 97 -2.38 0.77 17.27
CA LYS A 97 -3.39 0.43 18.31
C LYS A 97 -4.44 -0.52 17.73
N SER A 98 -4.35 -1.79 18.13
CA SER A 98 -5.32 -2.85 17.83
C SER A 98 -6.78 -2.58 18.25
N GLU A 99 -7.04 -1.45 18.89
CA GLU A 99 -8.36 -1.04 19.39
C GLU A 99 -9.09 -0.09 18.44
N LEU A 100 -8.44 0.35 17.35
CA LEU A 100 -8.94 1.36 16.41
C LEU A 100 -8.65 0.92 14.96
N THR A 101 -9.09 -0.28 14.59
CA THR A 101 -8.73 -0.97 13.34
C THR A 101 -8.94 -0.18 12.04
N GLY A 102 -9.78 0.86 12.04
CA GLY A 102 -9.93 1.78 10.91
C GLY A 102 -8.98 3.00 10.90
N TYR A 103 -8.42 3.42 12.03
CA TYR A 103 -7.68 4.68 12.13
C TYR A 103 -6.18 4.56 11.77
N MET A 104 -5.76 3.44 11.19
CA MET A 104 -4.39 2.88 11.29
C MET A 104 -3.47 3.18 10.09
N GLY A 105 -3.52 4.39 9.55
CA GLY A 105 -2.65 4.75 8.44
C GLY A 105 -2.58 6.23 8.15
N HIS A 106 -1.68 6.57 7.22
CA HIS A 106 -1.47 7.94 6.79
C HIS A 106 -1.14 8.00 5.31
N THR A 107 -1.47 9.11 4.65
CA THR A 107 -1.23 9.25 3.21
C THR A 107 -0.74 10.63 2.84
N ALA A 108 0.14 10.68 1.84
CA ALA A 108 0.69 11.91 1.31
C ALA A 108 0.79 11.85 -0.22
N LEU A 109 0.66 13.02 -0.86
CA LEU A 109 0.84 13.17 -2.29
C LEU A 109 2.20 13.80 -2.58
N VAL A 110 3.04 13.11 -3.34
CA VAL A 110 4.31 13.63 -3.81
C VAL A 110 4.07 14.70 -4.87
N ILE A 111 4.72 15.85 -4.75
CA ILE A 111 4.58 16.96 -5.71
C ILE A 111 5.83 17.16 -6.57
N ASN A 112 6.99 16.67 -6.13
CA ASN A 112 8.25 16.65 -6.88
C ASN A 112 9.22 15.60 -6.29
N GLU A 113 10.47 15.56 -6.75
CA GLU A 113 11.47 14.57 -6.32
C GLU A 113 11.85 14.63 -4.83
N SER A 114 11.48 15.71 -4.12
CA SER A 114 11.94 15.98 -2.75
C SER A 114 10.84 16.38 -1.76
N GLU A 115 9.67 16.80 -2.25
CA GLU A 115 8.57 17.33 -1.43
C GLU A 115 7.25 16.61 -1.68
N LEU A 116 6.39 16.63 -0.66
CA LEU A 116 5.03 16.14 -0.68
C LEU A 116 4.07 17.13 0.01
N ILE A 117 2.79 16.93 -0.19
CA ILE A 117 1.71 17.61 0.51
C ILE A 117 0.87 16.56 1.25
N GLU A 118 0.56 16.85 2.50
CA GLU A 118 -0.21 15.96 3.38
C GLU A 118 -1.14 16.74 4.30
N SER A 119 -2.14 16.05 4.87
CA SER A 119 -2.94 16.55 5.99
C SER A 119 -2.50 15.83 7.27
N PRO A 120 -1.72 16.47 8.17
CA PRO A 120 -0.91 15.77 9.18
C PRO A 120 -1.69 15.31 10.41
N GLY A 121 -3.02 15.39 10.41
CA GLY A 121 -3.84 15.03 11.58
C GLY A 121 -3.98 16.13 12.63
N SER A 122 -3.48 17.34 12.35
CA SER A 122 -3.51 18.49 13.27
C SER A 122 -3.56 19.80 12.49
N GLU A 123 -3.63 20.93 13.19
CA GLU A 123 -3.40 22.24 12.57
C GLU A 123 -1.89 22.54 12.45
N PRO A 124 -1.42 23.16 11.34
CA PRO A 124 -2.19 23.48 10.14
C PRO A 124 -2.67 22.23 9.38
N ALA A 125 -3.95 22.22 9.01
CA ALA A 125 -4.65 21.08 8.41
C ALA A 125 -4.03 20.54 7.11
N ILE A 126 -3.19 21.33 6.44
CA ILE A 126 -2.46 20.94 5.22
C ILE A 126 -1.04 21.50 5.33
N VAL A 127 -0.04 20.65 5.09
CA VAL A 127 1.38 21.01 5.11
C VAL A 127 2.08 20.55 3.83
N LYS A 128 3.16 21.25 3.50
CA LYS A 128 4.13 20.85 2.48
C LYS A 128 5.44 20.54 3.19
N GLU A 129 5.93 19.31 3.04
CA GLU A 129 7.08 18.81 3.80
C GLU A 129 8.05 18.01 2.90
N PRO A 130 9.32 17.85 3.31
CA PRO A 130 10.24 16.95 2.63
C PRO A 130 9.73 15.50 2.68
N ILE A 131 9.91 14.75 1.59
CA ILE A 131 9.55 13.33 1.51
C ILE A 131 10.25 12.52 2.61
N GLN A 132 11.49 12.87 2.95
CA GLN A 132 12.24 12.22 4.01
C GLN A 132 11.51 12.27 5.36
N GLN A 133 10.85 13.39 5.68
CA GLN A 133 10.13 13.52 6.95
C GLN A 133 8.93 12.57 7.03
N PHE A 134 8.22 12.34 5.92
CA PHE A 134 7.17 11.32 5.88
C PHE A 134 7.77 9.93 6.09
N MET A 135 8.87 9.60 5.39
CA MET A 135 9.49 8.28 5.54
C MET A 135 10.02 8.03 6.95
N ASP A 136 10.54 9.06 7.63
CA ASP A 136 11.03 8.97 9.01
C ASP A 136 9.88 8.77 10.01
N LYS A 137 8.75 9.46 9.81
CA LYS A 137 7.54 9.32 10.65
C LYS A 137 6.82 7.99 10.38
N HIS A 138 6.82 7.55 9.13
CA HIS A 138 6.02 6.46 8.60
C HIS A 138 6.91 5.44 7.87
N PRO A 139 7.82 4.74 8.58
CA PRO A 139 8.78 3.84 7.93
C PRO A 139 8.11 2.66 7.20
N VAL A 140 6.94 2.23 7.70
CA VAL A 140 6.14 1.14 7.11
C VAL A 140 5.11 1.72 6.14
N HIS A 141 5.51 1.90 4.88
CA HIS A 141 4.66 2.46 3.83
C HIS A 141 4.86 1.80 2.46
N ALA A 142 3.88 2.03 1.60
CA ALA A 142 3.92 1.75 0.17
C ALA A 142 3.90 3.05 -0.64
N GLN A 143 4.37 2.97 -1.88
CA GLN A 143 4.39 4.02 -2.87
C GLN A 143 3.74 3.51 -4.14
N PHE A 144 2.79 4.28 -4.66
CA PHE A 144 2.07 3.98 -5.89
C PHE A 144 2.25 5.14 -6.87
N ARG A 145 2.28 4.83 -8.17
CA ARG A 145 2.34 5.82 -9.26
C ARG A 145 1.26 5.50 -10.27
N SER A 146 0.61 6.52 -10.82
CA SER A 146 -0.29 6.27 -11.95
C SER A 146 0.51 5.82 -13.17
N VAL A 147 0.01 4.83 -13.89
CA VAL A 147 0.58 4.38 -15.18
C VAL A 147 0.49 5.50 -16.23
N ASN A 148 -0.44 6.44 -16.07
CA ASN A 148 -0.54 7.64 -16.90
C ASN A 148 0.08 8.84 -16.17
N ASP A 149 1.26 9.26 -16.63
CA ASP A 149 1.99 10.43 -16.14
C ASP A 149 1.14 11.69 -15.98
N ASP A 150 0.20 11.95 -16.91
CA ASP A 150 -0.60 13.17 -16.88
C ASP A 150 -1.58 13.16 -15.70
N ILE A 151 -2.09 12.00 -15.30
CA ILE A 151 -2.95 11.87 -14.11
C ILE A 151 -2.16 12.29 -12.87
N GLY A 152 -0.95 11.75 -12.69
CA GLY A 152 -0.09 12.08 -11.56
C GLY A 152 0.30 13.56 -11.52
N LYS A 153 0.77 14.10 -12.65
CA LYS A 153 1.17 15.52 -12.76
C LYS A 153 0.00 16.47 -12.49
N ASN A 154 -1.19 16.16 -12.99
CA ASN A 154 -2.37 16.98 -12.79
C ASN A 154 -2.85 16.94 -11.33
N ALA A 155 -2.81 15.78 -10.67
CA ALA A 155 -3.11 15.68 -9.24
C ALA A 155 -2.12 16.48 -8.38
N ALA A 156 -0.81 16.37 -8.66
CA ALA A 156 0.23 17.14 -7.97
C ALA A 156 0.10 18.65 -8.17
N ARG A 157 -0.24 19.10 -9.39
CA ARG A 157 -0.54 20.51 -9.67
C ARG A 157 -1.70 21.00 -8.81
N TYR A 158 -2.82 20.26 -8.79
CA TYR A 158 -3.97 20.61 -7.97
C TYR A 158 -3.61 20.68 -6.48
N ALA A 159 -2.84 19.73 -5.96
CA ALA A 159 -2.40 19.75 -4.56
C ALA A 159 -1.58 21.00 -4.23
N THR A 160 -0.70 21.39 -5.15
CA THR A 160 0.13 22.61 -5.02
C THR A 160 -0.76 23.85 -4.99
N ASP A 161 -1.66 24.01 -5.96
CA ASP A 161 -2.61 25.15 -6.03
C ASP A 161 -3.52 25.20 -4.78
N TYR A 162 -3.98 24.05 -4.32
CA TYR A 162 -4.84 23.91 -3.14
C TYR A 162 -4.10 24.30 -1.85
N PHE A 163 -2.84 23.86 -1.69
CA PHE A 163 -1.99 24.26 -0.57
C PHE A 163 -1.68 25.76 -0.59
N GLU A 164 -1.33 26.34 -1.74
CA GLU A 164 -1.09 27.77 -1.87
C GLU A 164 -2.34 28.59 -1.49
N LYS A 165 -3.52 28.15 -1.95
CA LYS A 165 -4.78 28.79 -1.58
C LYS A 165 -5.11 28.63 -0.10
N TYR A 166 -4.83 27.46 0.49
CA TYR A 166 -4.95 27.24 1.93
C TYR A 166 -4.05 28.20 2.73
N GLN A 167 -2.78 28.34 2.34
CA GLN A 167 -1.83 29.25 2.99
C GLN A 167 -2.26 30.72 2.87
N TYR A 168 -2.74 31.13 1.70
CA TYR A 168 -3.31 32.46 1.50
C TYR A 168 -4.51 32.68 2.45
N ASN A 169 -5.47 31.75 2.49
CA ASN A 169 -6.64 31.88 3.35
C ASN A 169 -6.26 31.90 4.84
N LEU A 170 -5.26 31.10 5.25
CA LEU A 170 -4.73 31.09 6.61
C LEU A 170 -4.15 32.47 7.00
N LYS A 171 -3.36 33.08 6.11
CA LYS A 171 -2.74 34.39 6.32
C LYS A 171 -3.75 35.53 6.36
N GLU A 172 -4.74 35.50 5.48
CA GLU A 172 -5.76 36.55 5.35
C GLU A 172 -6.95 36.36 6.30
N GLY A 173 -6.94 35.32 7.15
CA GLY A 173 -8.05 35.01 8.06
C GLY A 173 -9.34 34.61 7.34
N LEU A 174 -9.24 34.13 6.10
CA LEU A 174 -10.37 33.65 5.31
C LEU A 174 -10.76 32.21 5.70
N SER A 175 -11.90 31.76 5.19
CA SER A 175 -12.34 30.37 5.35
C SER A 175 -11.28 29.39 4.83
N LYS A 176 -11.00 28.35 5.60
CA LYS A 176 -10.05 27.28 5.28
C LYS A 176 -10.62 25.96 5.79
N PRO A 177 -10.29 24.84 5.14
CA PRO A 177 -10.61 23.54 5.69
C PRO A 177 -9.94 23.41 7.07
N SER A 178 -10.68 22.80 7.99
CA SER A 178 -10.13 22.37 9.28
C SER A 178 -9.86 20.87 9.24
N PHE A 179 -8.86 20.43 9.99
CA PHE A 179 -8.65 18.99 10.12
C PHE A 179 -9.87 18.35 10.81
N SER A 180 -10.40 17.29 10.22
CA SER A 180 -11.38 16.43 10.88
C SER A 180 -11.45 15.08 10.21
N PHE A 181 -11.66 14.05 11.02
CA PHE A 181 -11.84 12.68 10.58
C PHE A 181 -13.17 12.16 11.11
N ASN A 182 -14.26 12.42 10.39
CA ASN A 182 -15.61 12.02 10.80
C ASN A 182 -16.38 11.42 9.61
N LEU A 183 -17.12 10.34 9.88
CA LEU A 183 -17.89 9.52 8.94
C LEU A 183 -19.07 10.25 8.26
N SER A 184 -19.47 11.43 8.75
CA SER A 184 -20.60 12.18 8.19
C SER A 184 -20.18 13.27 7.18
N GLN A 185 -18.93 13.25 6.72
CA GLN A 185 -18.35 14.35 5.93
C GLN A 185 -18.39 14.07 4.44
N SER A 186 -18.80 15.09 3.67
CA SER A 186 -18.74 15.00 2.21
C SER A 186 -17.29 14.96 1.73
N LEU A 187 -16.97 14.08 0.78
CA LEU A 187 -15.66 14.04 0.14
C LEU A 187 -15.47 15.18 -0.89
N ASP A 188 -16.55 15.57 -1.55
CA ASP A 188 -16.56 16.51 -2.66
C ASP A 188 -16.54 17.99 -2.25
N ASP A 189 -16.63 18.31 -0.95
CA ASP A 189 -16.37 19.65 -0.44
C ASP A 189 -14.91 19.77 0.04
N PRO A 190 -13.99 20.35 -0.76
CA PRO A 190 -12.60 20.51 -0.38
C PRO A 190 -12.38 21.63 0.65
N TRP A 191 -13.35 22.49 0.99
CA TRP A 191 -13.10 23.68 1.81
C TRP A 191 -13.70 23.64 3.23
N ASP A 192 -14.50 22.63 3.57
CA ASP A 192 -15.03 22.45 4.93
C ASP A 192 -14.05 21.67 5.85
N LYS A 193 -13.78 20.40 5.50
CA LYS A 193 -12.99 19.46 6.31
C LYS A 193 -11.99 18.70 5.47
N ILE A 194 -10.80 18.46 6.00
CA ILE A 194 -9.74 17.73 5.30
C ILE A 194 -9.06 16.73 6.23
N TYR A 195 -8.61 15.62 5.65
CA TYR A 195 -7.78 14.60 6.25
C TYR A 195 -6.93 13.92 5.17
N CYS A 196 -5.98 13.09 5.58
CA CYS A 196 -4.91 12.59 4.72
C CYS A 196 -5.41 11.93 3.42
N SER A 197 -6.31 10.94 3.49
CA SER A 197 -6.81 10.22 2.32
C SER A 197 -7.84 11.02 1.53
N LYS A 198 -8.65 11.87 2.17
CA LYS A 198 -9.52 12.84 1.46
C LYS A 198 -8.70 13.82 0.63
N LEU A 199 -7.56 14.29 1.13
CA LEU A 199 -6.65 15.14 0.36
C LEU A 199 -6.21 14.45 -0.93
N ILE A 200 -5.86 13.16 -0.88
CA ILE A 200 -5.53 12.39 -2.09
C ILE A 200 -6.75 12.31 -3.01
N TRP A 201 -7.92 11.97 -2.48
CA TRP A 201 -9.16 11.85 -3.24
C TRP A 201 -9.47 13.13 -4.02
N ILE A 202 -9.48 14.30 -3.36
CA ILE A 202 -9.81 15.57 -4.03
C ILE A 202 -8.76 15.95 -5.09
N CYS A 203 -7.48 15.64 -4.86
CA CYS A 203 -6.43 15.96 -5.81
C CYS A 203 -6.57 15.15 -7.10
N TYR A 204 -6.90 13.87 -7.00
CA TYR A 204 -7.17 13.05 -8.18
C TYR A 204 -8.52 13.37 -8.82
N HIS A 205 -9.57 13.56 -8.01
CA HIS A 205 -10.92 13.81 -8.50
C HIS A 205 -11.00 15.15 -9.25
N PHE A 206 -10.62 16.25 -8.61
CA PHE A 206 -10.70 17.58 -9.21
C PHE A 206 -9.49 17.94 -10.07
N GLY A 207 -8.30 17.45 -9.72
CA GLY A 207 -7.08 17.77 -10.43
C GLY A 207 -6.88 16.95 -11.69
N ALA A 208 -7.13 15.64 -11.61
CA ALA A 208 -6.78 14.68 -12.66
C ALA A 208 -7.98 14.03 -13.36
N ASN A 209 -9.22 14.40 -12.98
CA ASN A 209 -10.44 13.76 -13.47
C ASN A 209 -10.41 12.23 -13.27
N TYR A 210 -9.82 11.79 -12.15
CA TYR A 210 -9.71 10.40 -11.74
C TYR A 210 -10.39 10.23 -10.38
N THR A 211 -11.45 9.42 -10.34
CA THR A 211 -12.26 9.29 -9.12
C THR A 211 -12.05 7.92 -8.52
N PHE A 212 -11.47 7.88 -7.32
CA PHE A 212 -11.48 6.68 -6.49
C PHE A 212 -12.91 6.40 -6.00
N GLU A 213 -13.28 5.13 -5.93
CA GLU A 213 -14.58 4.71 -5.43
C GLU A 213 -14.68 5.05 -3.94
N ASN A 214 -15.87 5.46 -3.50
CA ASN A 214 -16.15 5.72 -2.10
C ASN A 214 -17.55 5.19 -1.81
N ASP A 215 -17.70 4.42 -0.74
CA ASP A 215 -18.96 3.77 -0.36
C ASP A 215 -19.90 4.69 0.44
N HIS A 216 -19.67 6.01 0.37
CA HIS A 216 -20.41 7.08 1.04
C HIS A 216 -20.31 7.13 2.57
N LEU A 217 -19.52 6.25 3.20
CA LEU A 217 -19.28 6.29 4.64
C LEU A 217 -17.95 6.96 4.96
N TRP A 218 -16.87 6.55 4.29
CA TRP A 218 -15.53 6.96 4.66
C TRP A 218 -14.49 6.55 3.59
N PHE A 219 -13.51 7.42 3.32
CA PHE A 219 -12.40 7.09 2.41
C PHE A 219 -11.10 7.04 3.19
N SER A 220 -10.78 5.90 3.78
CA SER A 220 -9.60 5.73 4.64
C SER A 220 -8.30 5.51 3.85
N PRO A 221 -7.12 5.64 4.49
CA PRO A 221 -5.85 5.17 3.91
C PRO A 221 -5.87 3.69 3.50
N GLU A 222 -6.64 2.88 4.21
CA GLU A 222 -6.82 1.46 3.97
C GLU A 222 -7.63 1.20 2.69
N ASP A 223 -8.75 1.91 2.52
CA ASP A 223 -9.55 1.90 1.28
C ASP A 223 -8.70 2.33 0.08
N LEU A 224 -7.96 3.42 0.23
CA LEU A 224 -7.07 3.92 -0.80
C LEU A 224 -5.98 2.89 -1.13
N TYR A 225 -5.38 2.25 -0.14
CA TYR A 225 -4.38 1.19 -0.37
C TYR A 225 -4.95 0.04 -1.21
N HIS A 226 -6.13 -0.49 -0.83
CA HIS A 226 -6.77 -1.58 -1.54
C HIS A 226 -7.19 -1.19 -2.96
N GLN A 227 -7.69 0.03 -3.15
CA GLN A 227 -7.99 0.56 -4.48
C GLN A 227 -6.76 0.84 -5.33
N LEU A 228 -5.57 1.03 -4.75
CA LEU A 228 -4.33 1.23 -5.52
C LEU A 228 -3.66 -0.09 -5.90
N ILE A 229 -3.63 -1.06 -4.99
CA ILE A 229 -2.93 -2.34 -5.24
C ILE A 229 -3.65 -3.24 -6.25
N GLU A 230 -4.98 -3.15 -6.34
CA GLU A 230 -5.79 -3.96 -7.26
C GLU A 230 -6.02 -3.28 -8.63
N ASN A 231 -5.54 -2.04 -8.79
CA ASN A 231 -5.92 -1.18 -9.89
C ASN A 231 -4.83 -1.06 -10.95
N LYS A 232 -5.18 -1.47 -12.17
CA LYS A 232 -4.30 -1.46 -13.35
C LYS A 232 -3.84 -0.07 -13.78
N ASP A 233 -4.52 1.00 -13.36
CA ASP A 233 -4.16 2.38 -13.67
C ASP A 233 -3.04 2.90 -12.75
N PHE A 234 -2.64 2.10 -11.77
CA PHE A 234 -1.54 2.36 -10.86
C PHE A 234 -0.54 1.21 -10.86
N GLU A 235 0.72 1.55 -10.66
CA GLU A 235 1.80 0.62 -10.41
C GLU A 235 2.37 0.83 -9.00
N MET A 236 2.73 -0.26 -8.34
CA MET A 236 3.42 -0.23 -7.05
C MET A 236 4.92 -0.02 -7.26
N ILE A 237 5.43 1.07 -6.69
CA ILE A 237 6.81 1.51 -6.88
C ILE A 237 7.69 1.07 -5.74
N TYR A 238 7.13 1.01 -4.54
CA TYR A 238 7.81 0.53 -3.35
C TYR A 238 6.77 0.01 -2.37
N GLN A 239 7.12 -1.00 -1.59
CA GLN A 239 6.34 -1.45 -0.46
C GLN A 239 7.29 -1.99 0.61
N HIS A 240 7.22 -1.44 1.82
CA HIS A 240 7.91 -2.02 2.97
C HIS A 240 7.32 -3.39 3.33
N GLU A 241 8.16 -4.35 3.78
CA GLU A 241 7.76 -5.74 4.03
C GLU A 241 6.62 -5.89 5.05
N ASP A 242 6.63 -5.03 6.05
CA ASP A 242 5.61 -5.01 7.10
C ASP A 242 4.32 -4.24 6.76
N VAL A 243 4.19 -3.67 5.55
CA VAL A 243 2.96 -2.96 5.16
C VAL A 243 1.81 -3.94 5.11
N LYS A 244 0.86 -3.72 6.00
CA LYS A 244 -0.37 -4.49 6.12
C LYS A 244 -1.46 -3.62 6.70
N PHE A 245 -2.62 -3.66 6.08
CA PHE A 245 -3.87 -3.21 6.66
C PHE A 245 -4.63 -4.46 7.08
N LEU A 246 -4.94 -4.59 8.38
CA LEU A 246 -5.68 -5.72 8.90
C LEU A 246 -7.17 -5.36 8.86
N ILE A 247 -7.89 -5.91 7.88
CA ILE A 247 -9.35 -5.88 7.90
C ILE A 247 -9.80 -6.94 8.89
N ASP A 248 -10.19 -6.53 10.10
CA ASP A 248 -11.02 -7.40 10.94
C ASP A 248 -12.44 -7.34 10.38
N LEU A 249 -12.85 -8.43 9.71
CA LEU A 249 -14.24 -8.72 9.32
C LEU A 249 -15.11 -9.00 10.54
#